data_AF-A0A7D9HRM3-F1
#
_entry.id   AF-A0A7D9HRM3-F1
#
_cell.length_a   1.000
_cell.length_b   1.000
_cell.length_c   1.000
_cell.angle_alpha   90.00
_cell.angle_beta   90.00
_cell.angle_gamma   90.00
#
_symmetry.space_group_name_H-M   'P 1'
#
loop_
_entity.id
_entity.type
_entity.pdbx_description
1 polymer ?
#
loop_
_entity_poly.entity_id
_entity_poly.type
_entity_poly.pdbx_seq_one_letter_code
_entity_poly.pdbx_strand_id
1 'polypeptide(L)'
;MKEDTEDYIFDYHRSKLTFGLLLFEFEDAVKEGDGDRLLNVYKFALLFYKCYGHHKYAYVIFLYLVKVEAAISEMQAASLKYNRFYSRSGGKGCNISSDLKMEQLNKLLKTLWRGVGANLNKDSAARVANAIESLECIIESIDKDCALDGRIRYRSKGKTEDTVNKIVNDLIEKRTFNYTPRRNGYPSFPQFPAHLLQSLDFRDLHSWMKGHLEQWEAIYEK
;
A
#
# COMPACT_ATOMS: atom_id res chain seq x y z
N MET A 1 37.30 2.41 22.88
CA MET A 1 36.12 1.76 23.48
C MET A 1 34.91 2.58 23.07
N LYS A 2 34.09 2.09 22.13
CA LYS A 2 32.76 2.68 21.92
C LYS A 2 31.93 2.25 23.13
N GLU A 3 31.45 3.19 23.92
CA GLU A 3 30.52 2.87 24.99
C GLU A 3 29.27 2.28 24.36
N ASP A 4 28.88 1.06 24.77
CA ASP A 4 27.62 0.45 24.36
C ASP A 4 26.45 1.31 24.85
N THR A 5 26.02 2.23 24.00
CA THR A 5 24.85 3.10 24.17
C THR A 5 23.67 2.58 23.34
N GLU A 6 23.65 1.30 22.97
CA GLU A 6 22.58 0.76 22.13
C GLU A 6 21.40 0.28 22.98
N ASP A 7 20.19 0.56 22.51
CA ASP A 7 18.93 0.11 23.12
C ASP A 7 18.04 -0.50 22.03
N TYR A 8 18.24 -1.78 21.79
CA TYR A 8 17.59 -2.50 20.69
C TYR A 8 16.08 -2.67 20.87
N ILE A 9 15.58 -2.65 22.12
CA ILE A 9 14.13 -2.69 22.38
C ILE A 9 13.52 -1.34 22.02
N PHE A 10 14.16 -0.23 22.39
CA PHE A 10 13.69 1.11 22.02
C PHE A 10 13.72 1.30 20.51
N ASP A 11 14.83 0.92 19.87
CA ASP A 11 15.01 1.04 18.43
C ASP A 11 13.98 0.23 17.64
N TYR A 12 13.64 -0.97 18.10
CA TYR A 12 12.57 -1.78 17.53
C TYR A 12 11.20 -1.10 17.64
N HIS A 13 10.79 -0.68 18.83
CA HIS A 13 9.46 -0.11 19.02
C HIS A 13 9.30 1.25 18.36
N ARG A 14 10.35 2.09 18.37
CA ARG A 14 10.39 3.33 17.61
C ARG A 14 10.20 3.06 16.12
N SER A 15 10.99 2.14 15.55
CA SER A 15 10.91 1.80 14.13
C SER A 15 9.57 1.20 13.75
N LYS A 16 9.03 0.31 14.58
CA LYS A 16 7.69 -0.28 14.39
C LYS A 16 6.59 0.78 14.39
N LEU A 17 6.65 1.73 15.32
CA LEU A 17 5.69 2.83 15.39
C LEU A 17 5.81 3.74 14.16
N THR A 18 7.02 4.14 13.78
CA THR A 18 7.26 4.95 12.57
C THR A 18 6.71 4.27 11.32
N PHE A 19 6.99 2.98 11.13
CA PHE A 19 6.47 2.24 9.98
C PHE A 19 4.95 2.09 10.02
N GLY A 20 4.38 1.83 11.21
CA GLY A 20 2.93 1.77 11.40
C GLY A 20 2.23 3.09 11.05
N LEU A 21 2.80 4.23 11.45
CA LEU A 21 2.29 5.55 11.09
C LEU A 21 2.36 5.82 9.58
N LEU A 22 3.44 5.38 8.92
CA LEU A 22 3.56 5.49 7.45
C LEU A 22 2.48 4.66 6.74
N LEU A 23 2.17 3.46 7.23
CA LEU A 23 1.08 2.63 6.69
C LEU A 23 -0.29 3.26 6.93
N PHE A 24 -0.51 3.87 8.10
CA PHE A 24 -1.75 4.60 8.38
C PHE A 24 -1.91 5.81 7.47
N GLU A 25 -0.85 6.58 7.23
CA GLU A 25 -0.86 7.69 6.27
C GLU A 25 -1.17 7.20 4.85
N PHE A 26 -0.60 6.07 4.45
CA PHE A 26 -0.91 5.43 3.16
C PHE A 26 -2.39 5.08 3.04
N GLU A 27 -2.94 4.37 4.03
CA GLU A 27 -4.35 3.97 4.02
C GLU A 27 -5.30 5.17 4.07
N ASP A 28 -4.97 6.18 4.87
CA ASP A 28 -5.77 7.39 5.01
C ASP A 28 -5.76 8.23 3.73
N ALA A 29 -4.59 8.45 3.13
CA ALA A 29 -4.49 9.11 1.84
C ALA A 29 -5.30 8.39 0.75
N VAL A 30 -5.32 7.05 0.76
CA VAL A 30 -6.17 6.27 -0.13
C VAL A 30 -7.65 6.49 0.14
N LYS A 31 -8.10 6.44 1.40
CA LYS A 31 -9.51 6.64 1.79
C LYS A 31 -10.02 8.04 1.47
N GLU A 32 -9.19 9.05 1.66
CA GLU A 32 -9.52 10.44 1.33
C GLU A 32 -9.37 10.75 -0.16
N GLY A 33 -8.72 9.88 -0.94
CA GLY A 33 -8.46 10.12 -2.35
C GLY A 33 -7.40 11.22 -2.59
N ASP A 34 -6.50 11.41 -1.62
CA ASP A 34 -5.49 12.46 -1.65
C ASP A 34 -4.23 11.98 -2.38
N GLY A 35 -4.15 12.35 -3.65
CA GLY A 35 -3.05 12.00 -4.53
C GLY A 35 -1.71 12.61 -4.14
N ASP A 36 -1.71 13.80 -3.50
CA ASP A 36 -0.48 14.51 -3.14
C ASP A 36 0.14 13.92 -1.87
N ARG A 37 -0.68 13.61 -0.87
CA ARG A 37 -0.25 12.83 0.31
C ARG A 37 0.28 11.47 -0.10
N LEU A 38 -0.44 10.77 -0.98
CA LEU A 38 -0.01 9.47 -1.50
C LEU A 38 1.33 9.55 -2.24
N LEU A 39 1.57 10.61 -3.02
CA LEU A 39 2.84 10.85 -3.70
C LEU A 39 4.01 10.98 -2.72
N ASN A 40 3.81 11.71 -1.62
CA ASN A 40 4.81 11.84 -0.55
C ASN A 40 5.10 10.49 0.11
N VAL A 41 4.07 9.69 0.41
CA VAL A 41 4.25 8.33 0.94
C VAL A 41 5.06 7.47 -0.03
N TYR A 42 4.83 7.58 -1.34
CA TYR A 42 5.59 6.84 -2.34
C TYR A 42 7.07 7.25 -2.42
N LYS A 43 7.41 8.52 -2.15
CA LYS A 43 8.82 8.95 -2.02
C LYS A 43 9.52 8.18 -0.90
N PHE A 44 8.86 7.98 0.25
CA PHE A 44 9.38 7.13 1.32
C PHE A 44 9.38 5.64 0.93
N ALA A 45 8.30 5.14 0.35
CA ALA A 45 8.17 3.74 -0.05
C ALA A 45 9.27 3.32 -1.04
N LEU A 46 9.68 4.20 -1.96
CA LEU A 46 10.82 3.99 -2.85
C LEU A 46 12.09 3.64 -2.07
N LEU A 47 12.41 4.40 -1.03
CA LEU A 47 13.59 4.17 -0.19
C LEU A 47 13.51 2.81 0.50
N PHE A 48 12.35 2.46 1.06
CA PHE A 48 12.12 1.14 1.64
C PHE A 48 12.31 0.03 0.61
N TYR A 49 11.70 0.13 -0.56
CA TYR A 49 11.82 -0.91 -1.58
C TYR A 49 13.25 -1.09 -2.07
N LYS A 50 14.02 -0.01 -2.22
CA LYS A 50 15.44 -0.11 -2.57
C LYS A 50 16.26 -0.71 -1.43
N CYS A 51 16.03 -0.26 -0.19
CA CYS A 51 16.74 -0.70 1.01
C CYS A 51 16.58 -2.20 1.28
N TYR A 52 15.40 -2.76 1.01
CA TYR A 52 15.05 -4.15 1.29
C TYR A 52 15.02 -5.06 0.04
N GLY A 53 15.62 -4.65 -1.08
CA GLY A 53 15.82 -5.51 -2.28
C GLY A 53 14.56 -5.73 -3.13
N HIS A 54 13.52 -4.93 -2.95
CA HIS A 54 12.27 -4.98 -3.70
C HIS A 54 12.36 -4.20 -5.02
N HIS A 55 13.33 -4.56 -5.87
CA HIS A 55 13.71 -3.78 -7.06
C HIS A 55 12.58 -3.50 -8.04
N LYS A 56 11.67 -4.47 -8.27
CA LYS A 56 10.50 -4.28 -9.16
C LYS A 56 9.58 -3.18 -8.64
N TYR A 57 9.30 -3.17 -7.34
CA TYR A 57 8.46 -2.16 -6.72
C TYR A 57 9.16 -0.80 -6.69
N ALA A 58 10.46 -0.78 -6.37
CA ALA A 58 11.27 0.44 -6.45
C ALA A 58 11.24 1.05 -7.85
N TYR A 59 11.45 0.25 -8.90
CA TYR A 59 11.42 0.70 -10.29
C TYR A 59 10.06 1.30 -10.67
N VAL A 60 8.96 0.60 -10.39
CA VAL A 60 7.61 1.07 -10.76
C VAL A 60 7.25 2.35 -10.01
N ILE A 61 7.57 2.45 -8.72
CA ILE A 61 7.34 3.67 -7.94
C ILE A 61 8.20 4.82 -8.47
N PHE A 62 9.48 4.57 -8.76
CA PHE A 62 10.36 5.60 -9.28
C PHE A 62 9.88 6.12 -10.64
N LEU A 63 9.50 5.22 -11.56
CA LEU A 63 8.91 5.59 -12.85
C LEU A 63 7.63 6.41 -12.66
N TYR A 64 6.78 6.04 -11.70
CA TYR A 64 5.58 6.80 -11.39
C TYR A 64 5.91 8.21 -10.90
N LEU A 65 6.87 8.36 -9.97
CA LEU A 65 7.30 9.66 -9.47
C LEU A 65 7.84 10.54 -10.61
N VAL A 66 8.70 9.99 -11.47
CA VAL A 66 9.25 10.71 -12.64
C VAL A 66 8.15 11.11 -13.62
N LYS A 67 7.19 10.23 -13.89
CA LYS A 67 6.03 10.55 -14.73
C LYS A 67 5.24 11.72 -14.17
N VAL A 68 4.88 11.69 -12.90
CA VAL A 68 4.05 12.74 -12.29
C VAL A 68 4.80 14.07 -12.20
N GLU A 69 6.09 14.06 -11.90
CA GLU A 69 6.86 15.27 -11.58
C GLU A 69 7.56 15.89 -12.81
N ALA A 70 7.86 15.12 -13.87
CA ALA A 70 8.74 15.61 -14.94
C ALA A 70 8.48 15.08 -16.36
N ALA A 71 7.96 13.85 -16.54
CA ALA A 71 8.00 13.21 -17.87
C ALA A 71 6.70 13.30 -18.71
N ILE A 72 5.58 13.77 -18.16
CA ILE A 72 4.31 13.90 -18.91
C ILE A 72 3.67 15.26 -18.65
N SER A 73 2.65 15.63 -19.45
CA SER A 73 1.96 16.91 -19.27
C SER A 73 1.23 17.00 -17.94
N GLU A 74 1.03 18.22 -17.41
CA GLU A 74 0.34 18.44 -16.13
C GLU A 74 -1.03 17.77 -16.07
N MET A 75 -1.78 17.77 -17.18
CA MET A 75 -3.07 17.11 -17.27
C MET A 75 -2.95 15.58 -17.13
N GLN A 76 -1.96 14.98 -17.81
CA GLN A 76 -1.69 13.54 -17.70
C GLN A 76 -1.17 13.17 -16.30
N ALA A 77 -0.34 14.03 -15.70
CA ALA A 77 0.15 13.85 -14.34
C ALA A 77 -0.98 13.90 -13.32
N ALA A 78 -1.90 14.88 -13.44
CA ALA A 78 -3.08 14.95 -12.60
C ALA A 78 -3.97 13.71 -12.76
N SER A 79 -4.23 13.29 -14.00
CA SER A 79 -4.99 12.06 -14.27
C SER A 79 -4.31 10.83 -13.64
N LEU A 80 -3.00 10.64 -13.84
CA LEU A 80 -2.26 9.50 -13.29
C LEU A 80 -2.19 9.52 -11.76
N LYS A 81 -2.17 10.72 -11.16
CA LYS A 81 -2.13 10.91 -9.71
C LYS A 81 -3.47 10.56 -9.06
N TYR A 82 -4.58 11.11 -9.57
CA TYR A 82 -5.90 10.95 -8.94
C TYR A 82 -6.67 9.71 -9.43
N ASN A 83 -6.39 9.16 -10.62
CA ASN A 83 -6.96 7.91 -11.12
C ASN A 83 -6.37 6.64 -10.45
N ARG A 84 -5.92 6.79 -9.20
CA ARG A 84 -5.46 5.71 -8.32
C ARG A 84 -6.50 5.32 -7.28
N PHE A 85 -7.54 6.13 -7.15
CA PHE A 85 -8.60 5.95 -6.18
C PHE A 85 -9.89 5.60 -6.90
N TYR A 86 -10.73 4.82 -6.24
CA TYR A 86 -12.05 4.46 -6.71
C TYR A 86 -13.04 4.64 -5.58
N SER A 87 -14.11 5.40 -5.82
CA SER A 87 -15.24 5.52 -4.91
C SER A 87 -16.51 5.09 -5.62
N ARG A 88 -17.21 4.10 -5.05
CA ARG A 88 -18.46 3.58 -5.61
C ARG A 88 -19.65 4.48 -5.31
N SER A 89 -19.78 4.90 -4.05
CA SER A 89 -20.93 5.67 -3.54
C SER A 89 -20.64 7.16 -3.39
N GLY A 90 -19.39 7.60 -3.63
CA GLY A 90 -18.91 8.89 -3.16
C GLY A 90 -18.79 8.93 -1.64
N GLY A 91 -18.39 10.09 -1.11
CA GLY A 91 -18.27 10.34 0.33
C GLY A 91 -16.82 10.41 0.83
N LYS A 92 -16.63 11.11 1.96
CA LYS A 92 -15.34 11.28 2.61
C LYS A 92 -14.87 9.97 3.23
N GLY A 93 -13.59 9.64 3.09
CA GLY A 93 -13.03 8.40 3.61
C GLY A 93 -13.58 7.11 2.97
N CYS A 94 -14.32 7.20 1.86
CA CYS A 94 -14.97 6.06 1.21
C CYS A 94 -14.24 5.54 -0.02
N ASN A 95 -13.08 6.11 -0.37
CA ASN A 95 -12.28 5.62 -1.49
C ASN A 95 -11.57 4.30 -1.12
N ILE A 96 -11.38 3.47 -2.13
CA ILE A 96 -10.46 2.34 -2.12
C ILE A 96 -9.39 2.56 -3.19
N SER A 97 -8.30 1.80 -3.13
CA SER A 97 -7.34 1.81 -4.23
C SER A 97 -7.98 1.23 -5.50
N SER A 98 -7.69 1.85 -6.65
CA SER A 98 -8.11 1.38 -7.96
C SER A 98 -7.57 -0.04 -8.24
N ASP A 99 -6.38 -0.35 -7.71
CA ASP A 99 -5.82 -1.71 -7.72
C ASP A 99 -6.72 -2.72 -7.00
N LEU A 100 -7.21 -2.40 -5.80
CA LEU A 100 -8.15 -3.26 -5.07
C LEU A 100 -9.47 -3.44 -5.84
N LYS A 101 -9.97 -2.38 -6.50
CA LYS A 101 -11.15 -2.50 -7.38
C LYS A 101 -10.87 -3.44 -8.56
N MET A 102 -9.69 -3.36 -9.17
CA MET A 102 -9.28 -4.27 -10.24
C MET A 102 -9.19 -5.73 -9.74
N GLU A 103 -8.69 -5.97 -8.53
CA GLU A 103 -8.71 -7.31 -7.91
C GLU A 103 -10.14 -7.85 -7.71
N GLN A 104 -11.07 -6.99 -7.27
CA GLN A 104 -12.49 -7.34 -7.13
C GLN A 104 -13.12 -7.72 -8.47
N LEU A 105 -12.88 -6.91 -9.52
CA LEU A 105 -13.35 -7.21 -10.88
C LEU A 105 -12.75 -8.51 -11.41
N ASN A 106 -11.45 -8.74 -11.22
CA ASN A 106 -10.80 -9.99 -11.61
C ASN A 106 -11.40 -11.22 -10.90
N LYS A 107 -11.78 -11.07 -9.62
CA LYS A 107 -12.45 -12.14 -8.87
C LYS A 107 -13.85 -12.42 -9.42
N LEU A 108 -14.62 -11.36 -9.72
CA LEU A 108 -15.95 -11.49 -10.33
C LEU A 108 -15.84 -12.17 -11.70
N LEU A 109 -14.90 -11.72 -12.54
CA LEU A 109 -14.64 -12.28 -13.87
C LEU A 109 -14.38 -13.78 -13.81
N LYS A 110 -13.47 -14.20 -12.92
CA LYS A 110 -13.14 -15.62 -12.72
C LYS A 110 -14.35 -16.43 -12.24
N THR A 111 -15.22 -15.83 -11.44
CA THR A 111 -16.46 -16.47 -10.97
C THR A 111 -17.43 -16.68 -12.13
N LEU A 112 -17.63 -15.66 -12.96
CA LEU A 112 -18.48 -15.75 -14.15
C LEU A 112 -17.95 -16.77 -15.16
N TRP A 113 -16.64 -16.80 -15.42
CA TRP A 113 -16.03 -17.81 -16.28
C TRP A 113 -16.24 -19.24 -15.78
N ARG A 114 -16.20 -19.46 -14.46
CA ARG A 114 -16.56 -20.77 -13.88
C ARG A 114 -18.03 -21.11 -14.13
N GLY A 115 -18.92 -20.12 -14.05
CA GLY A 115 -20.36 -20.29 -14.33
C GLY A 115 -20.67 -20.63 -15.79
N VAL A 116 -19.88 -20.13 -16.74
CA VAL A 116 -20.00 -20.50 -18.17
C VAL A 116 -19.69 -21.99 -18.41
N GLY A 117 -18.84 -22.59 -17.57
CA GLY A 117 -18.54 -24.02 -17.60
C GLY A 117 -17.93 -24.49 -18.92
N ALA A 118 -18.47 -25.57 -19.49
CA ALA A 118 -17.95 -26.19 -20.72
C ALA A 118 -18.01 -25.28 -21.96
N ASN A 119 -18.82 -24.20 -21.92
CA ASN A 119 -18.94 -23.24 -23.01
C ASN A 119 -17.85 -22.14 -22.98
N LEU A 120 -16.88 -22.25 -22.06
CA LEU A 120 -15.80 -21.29 -21.94
C LEU A 120 -14.80 -21.47 -23.11
N ASN A 121 -14.76 -20.49 -24.00
CA ASN A 121 -13.79 -20.35 -25.06
C ASN A 121 -13.32 -18.89 -25.10
N LYS A 122 -12.38 -18.55 -25.99
CA LYS A 122 -11.81 -17.19 -26.04
C LYS A 122 -12.88 -16.13 -26.28
N ASP A 123 -13.83 -16.40 -27.17
CA ASP A 123 -14.88 -15.45 -27.53
C ASP A 123 -15.89 -15.28 -26.40
N SER A 124 -16.33 -16.36 -25.76
CA SER A 124 -17.24 -16.28 -24.62
C SER A 124 -16.57 -15.65 -23.40
N ALA A 125 -15.28 -15.94 -23.16
CA ALA A 125 -14.49 -15.30 -22.11
C ALA A 125 -14.36 -13.78 -22.33
N ALA A 126 -14.05 -13.35 -23.55
CA ALA A 126 -13.93 -11.95 -23.93
C ALA A 126 -15.27 -11.22 -23.83
N ARG A 127 -16.37 -11.84 -24.27
CA ARG A 127 -17.73 -11.28 -24.11
C ARG A 127 -18.07 -11.02 -22.64
N VAL A 128 -17.78 -11.98 -21.75
CA VAL A 128 -18.01 -11.82 -20.30
C VAL A 128 -17.12 -10.72 -19.72
N ALA A 129 -15.84 -10.66 -20.10
CA ALA A 129 -14.92 -9.64 -19.64
C ALA A 129 -15.38 -8.21 -20.04
N ASN A 130 -15.83 -8.04 -21.29
CA ASN A 130 -16.33 -6.74 -21.77
C ASN A 130 -17.65 -6.32 -21.11
N ALA A 131 -18.43 -7.26 -20.61
CA ALA A 131 -19.71 -6.99 -19.95
C ALA A 131 -19.61 -6.87 -18.42
N ILE A 132 -18.40 -6.98 -17.84
CA ILE A 132 -18.25 -7.19 -16.39
C ILE A 132 -18.80 -6.04 -15.55
N GLU A 133 -18.60 -4.79 -15.97
CA GLU A 133 -19.08 -3.62 -15.24
C GLU A 133 -20.61 -3.57 -15.25
N SER A 134 -21.23 -3.83 -16.41
CA SER A 134 -22.69 -3.90 -16.53
C SER A 134 -23.27 -5.06 -15.70
N LEU A 135 -22.60 -6.21 -15.69
CA LEU A 135 -23.00 -7.35 -14.86
C LEU A 135 -22.91 -7.04 -13.37
N GLU A 136 -21.85 -6.35 -12.93
CA GLU A 136 -21.72 -5.89 -11.56
C GLU A 136 -22.89 -4.99 -11.16
N CYS A 137 -23.26 -4.00 -12.00
CA CYS A 137 -24.43 -3.15 -11.75
C CYS A 137 -25.74 -3.94 -11.65
N ILE A 138 -25.94 -4.94 -12.53
CA ILE A 138 -27.15 -5.79 -12.52
C ILE A 138 -27.21 -6.62 -11.24
N ILE A 139 -26.11 -7.28 -10.85
CA ILE A 139 -26.03 -8.07 -9.62
C ILE A 139 -26.39 -7.20 -8.41
N GLU A 140 -25.82 -6.00 -8.33
CA GLU A 140 -26.10 -5.05 -7.25
C GLU A 140 -27.56 -4.58 -7.23
N SER A 141 -28.18 -4.39 -8.40
CA SER A 141 -29.60 -4.04 -8.47
C SER A 141 -30.48 -5.18 -7.97
N ILE A 142 -30.16 -6.43 -8.34
CA ILE A 142 -30.89 -7.61 -7.87
C ILE A 142 -30.74 -7.78 -6.35
N ASP A 143 -29.52 -7.58 -5.82
CA ASP A 143 -29.27 -7.66 -4.38
C ASP A 143 -30.09 -6.63 -3.60
N LYS A 144 -30.21 -5.41 -4.12
CA LYS A 144 -31.09 -4.35 -3.59
C LYS A 144 -32.56 -4.76 -3.61
N ASP A 145 -33.05 -5.21 -4.76
CA ASP A 145 -34.45 -5.61 -4.95
C ASP A 145 -34.83 -6.80 -4.06
N CYS A 146 -33.89 -7.73 -3.85
CA CYS A 146 -34.07 -8.90 -3.00
C CYS A 146 -33.78 -8.64 -1.52
N ALA A 147 -33.50 -7.40 -1.11
CA ALA A 147 -33.10 -7.01 0.25
C ALA A 147 -31.92 -7.86 0.80
N LEU A 148 -31.06 -8.36 -0.08
CA LEU A 148 -29.86 -9.12 0.29
C LEU A 148 -28.73 -8.19 0.78
N ASP A 149 -28.86 -6.89 0.53
CA ASP A 149 -27.99 -5.81 1.04
C ASP A 149 -27.75 -5.87 2.56
N GLY A 150 -28.67 -6.45 3.32
CA GLY A 150 -28.59 -6.54 4.78
C GLY A 150 -27.67 -7.63 5.34
N ARG A 151 -27.16 -8.56 4.52
CA ARG A 151 -26.33 -9.69 5.01
C ARG A 151 -24.83 -9.46 4.86
N ILE A 152 -24.37 -8.22 5.04
CA ILE A 152 -22.96 -7.98 5.37
C ILE A 152 -22.76 -8.49 6.80
N ARG A 153 -22.43 -9.77 6.95
CA ARG A 153 -21.91 -10.29 8.22
C ARG A 153 -20.58 -9.60 8.45
N TYR A 154 -20.60 -8.46 9.13
CA TYR A 154 -19.40 -8.00 9.82
C TYR A 154 -18.97 -9.16 10.70
N ARG A 155 -17.78 -9.72 10.45
CA ARG A 155 -17.15 -10.57 11.47
C ARG A 155 -17.19 -9.73 12.73
N SER A 156 -17.71 -10.28 13.83
CA SER A 156 -17.66 -9.60 15.11
C SER A 156 -16.22 -9.15 15.29
N LYS A 157 -15.99 -7.83 15.29
CA LYS A 157 -14.71 -7.29 15.70
C LYS A 157 -14.63 -7.72 17.16
N GLY A 158 -13.85 -8.76 17.45
CA GLY A 158 -13.58 -9.16 18.84
C GLY A 158 -13.16 -7.93 19.62
N LYS A 159 -13.43 -7.87 20.93
CA LYS A 159 -13.27 -6.67 21.78
C LYS A 159 -11.92 -5.97 21.53
N THR A 160 -11.92 -4.99 20.63
CA THR A 160 -10.69 -4.34 20.14
C THR A 160 -10.05 -3.51 21.24
N GLU A 161 -10.87 -2.94 22.09
CA GLU A 161 -10.46 -2.10 23.21
C GLU A 161 -9.64 -2.88 24.25
N ASP A 162 -10.09 -4.07 24.66
CA ASP A 162 -9.34 -4.92 25.60
C ASP A 162 -7.97 -5.31 25.04
N THR A 163 -7.88 -5.58 23.74
CA THR A 163 -6.60 -5.88 23.06
C THR A 163 -5.69 -4.65 23.02
N VAL A 164 -6.22 -3.48 22.69
CA VAL A 164 -5.45 -2.22 22.68
C VAL A 164 -4.93 -1.91 24.08
N ASN A 165 -5.78 -1.99 25.10
CA ASN A 165 -5.40 -1.74 26.49
C ASN A 165 -4.30 -2.69 26.96
N LYS A 166 -4.40 -3.98 26.62
CA LYS A 166 -3.33 -4.95 26.92
C LYS A 166 -2.01 -4.58 26.25
N ILE A 167 -2.02 -4.23 24.96
CA ILE A 167 -0.81 -3.82 24.24
C ILE A 167 -0.19 -2.57 24.86
N VAL A 168 -1.01 -1.56 25.18
CA VAL A 168 -0.53 -0.30 25.77
C VAL A 168 0.08 -0.55 27.15
N ASN A 169 -0.60 -1.31 28.02
CA ASN A 169 -0.09 -1.66 29.34
C ASN A 169 1.25 -2.40 29.24
N ASP A 170 1.35 -3.39 28.34
CA ASP A 170 2.59 -4.11 28.06
C ASP A 170 3.75 -3.17 27.66
N LEU A 171 3.48 -2.18 26.81
CA LEU A 171 4.48 -1.23 26.32
C LEU A 171 4.96 -0.28 27.44
N ILE A 172 4.05 0.14 28.32
CA ILE A 172 4.31 1.00 29.48
C ILE A 172 5.11 0.23 30.53
N GLU A 173 4.66 -0.97 30.90
CA GLU A 173 5.32 -1.84 31.88
C GLU A 173 6.76 -2.13 31.48
N LYS A 174 6.98 -2.45 30.20
CA LYS A 174 8.32 -2.73 29.63
C LYS A 174 9.13 -1.47 29.35
N ARG A 175 8.57 -0.27 29.58
CA ARG A 175 9.21 1.04 29.34
C ARG A 175 9.85 1.10 27.95
N THR A 176 9.13 0.60 26.95
CA THR A 176 9.69 0.36 25.60
C THR A 176 10.16 1.64 24.91
N PHE A 177 9.44 2.75 25.12
CA PHE A 177 9.77 4.08 24.58
C PHE A 177 10.64 4.96 25.49
N ASN A 178 11.13 4.42 26.61
CA ASN A 178 12.14 5.10 27.42
C ASN A 178 13.51 4.53 27.06
N TYR A 179 14.37 5.38 26.53
CA TYR A 179 15.72 4.99 26.19
C TYR A 179 16.48 4.54 27.45
N THR A 180 16.98 3.31 27.42
CA THR A 180 17.73 2.66 28.49
C THR A 180 19.02 2.09 27.90
N PRO A 181 20.20 2.63 28.24
CA PRO A 181 21.44 2.16 27.66
C PRO A 181 21.70 0.68 27.99
N ARG A 182 22.29 -0.05 27.03
CA ARG A 182 22.68 -1.48 27.16
C ARG A 182 21.50 -2.43 27.35
N ARG A 183 20.33 -2.08 26.83
CA ARG A 183 19.16 -2.96 26.85
C ARG A 183 19.22 -3.94 25.68
N ASN A 184 19.40 -5.22 26.01
CA ASN A 184 19.40 -6.31 25.04
C ASN A 184 18.07 -6.38 24.28
N GLY A 185 18.14 -6.68 22.98
CA GLY A 185 16.96 -6.85 22.13
C GLY A 185 16.16 -8.12 22.45
N TYR A 186 15.11 -8.34 21.67
CA TYR A 186 14.29 -9.53 21.79
C TYR A 186 15.05 -10.78 21.33
N PRO A 187 14.75 -11.99 21.86
CA PRO A 187 15.46 -13.21 21.49
C PRO A 187 15.49 -13.49 19.97
N SER A 188 14.41 -13.14 19.27
CA SER A 188 14.30 -13.34 17.82
C SER A 188 15.06 -12.28 16.99
N PHE A 189 15.34 -11.11 17.56
CA PHE A 189 16.07 -10.01 16.91
C PHE A 189 16.89 -9.26 17.97
N PRO A 190 18.03 -9.84 18.40
CA PRO A 190 18.81 -9.31 19.52
C PRO A 190 19.44 -7.94 19.25
N GLN A 191 19.75 -7.66 17.98
CA GLN A 191 20.39 -6.44 17.50
C GLN A 191 19.49 -5.79 16.45
N PHE A 192 18.52 -5.00 16.91
CA PHE A 192 17.61 -4.30 15.99
C PHE A 192 18.22 -2.95 15.56
N PRO A 193 18.24 -2.62 14.26
CA PRO A 193 18.84 -1.39 13.78
C PRO A 193 18.09 -0.14 14.27
N ALA A 194 18.83 0.92 14.61
CA ALA A 194 18.24 2.19 15.03
C ALA A 194 17.37 2.86 13.95
N HIS A 195 17.74 2.67 12.69
CA HIS A 195 17.06 3.29 11.55
C HIS A 195 16.62 2.24 10.53
N LEU A 196 15.39 2.34 10.05
CA LEU A 196 14.83 1.42 9.06
C LEU A 196 15.54 1.46 7.69
N LEU A 197 16.25 2.55 7.39
CA LEU A 197 17.00 2.72 6.14
C LEU A 197 18.51 2.57 6.33
N GLN A 198 18.97 1.91 7.41
CA GLN A 198 20.40 1.81 7.72
C GLN A 198 21.21 1.12 6.61
N SER A 199 20.63 0.14 5.91
CA SER A 199 21.30 -0.58 4.83
C SER A 199 21.19 0.11 3.46
N LEU A 200 20.54 1.27 3.37
CA LEU A 200 20.39 1.99 2.13
C LEU A 200 21.68 2.78 1.81
N ASP A 201 22.34 2.41 0.72
CA ASP A 201 23.43 3.22 0.16
C ASP A 201 22.87 4.31 -0.76
N PHE A 202 23.02 5.57 -0.35
CA PHE A 202 22.56 6.72 -1.13
C PHE A 202 23.33 6.94 -2.43
N ARG A 203 24.60 6.50 -2.51
CA ARG A 203 25.39 6.60 -3.75
C ARG A 203 24.89 5.60 -4.78
N ASP A 204 24.66 4.37 -4.35
CA ASP A 204 24.04 3.34 -5.18
C ASP A 204 22.63 3.76 -5.62
N LEU A 205 21.79 4.24 -4.68
CA LEU A 205 20.45 4.76 -5.00
C LEU A 205 20.52 5.87 -6.06
N HIS A 206 21.39 6.86 -5.88
CA HIS A 206 21.54 7.97 -6.82
C HIS A 206 22.02 7.49 -8.19
N SER A 207 23.04 6.62 -8.25
CA SER A 207 23.54 6.06 -9.50
C SER A 207 22.45 5.26 -10.22
N TRP A 208 21.66 4.49 -9.48
CA TRP A 208 20.54 3.71 -9.99
C TRP A 208 19.43 4.60 -10.55
N MET A 209 19.05 5.66 -9.83
CA MET A 209 18.06 6.63 -10.29
C MET A 209 18.52 7.35 -11.56
N LYS A 210 19.77 7.82 -11.57
CA LYS A 210 20.35 8.52 -12.73
C LYS A 210 20.38 7.63 -13.98
N GLY A 211 20.81 6.37 -13.84
CA GLY A 211 20.83 5.44 -14.97
C GLY A 211 19.46 5.18 -15.58
N HIS A 212 18.39 5.15 -14.76
CA HIS A 212 17.02 5.04 -15.29
C HIS A 212 16.49 6.34 -15.89
N LEU A 213 16.86 7.51 -15.34
CA LEU A 213 16.51 8.79 -15.94
C LEU A 213 17.09 8.93 -17.34
N GLU A 214 18.37 8.64 -17.53
CA GLU A 214 19.04 8.65 -18.85
C GLU A 214 18.35 7.71 -19.85
N GLN A 215 17.90 6.53 -19.40
CA GLN A 215 17.13 5.59 -20.23
C GLN A 215 15.75 6.12 -20.62
N TRP A 216 15.08 6.85 -19.72
CA TRP A 216 13.73 7.35 -19.94
C TRP A 216 13.69 8.67 -20.67
N GLU A 217 14.69 9.54 -20.53
CA GLU A 217 14.85 10.76 -21.33
C GLU A 217 14.77 10.43 -22.82
N ALA A 218 15.50 9.40 -23.27
CA ALA A 218 15.45 8.93 -24.66
C ALA A 218 14.07 8.43 -25.14
N ILE A 219 13.15 8.10 -24.22
CA ILE A 219 11.81 7.60 -24.53
C ILE A 219 10.77 8.73 -24.52
N TYR A 220 10.96 9.72 -23.62
CA TYR A 220 10.00 10.79 -23.36
C TYR A 220 10.36 12.14 -23.99
N GLU A 221 11.60 12.34 -24.46
CA GLU A 221 11.93 13.43 -25.36
C GLU A 221 11.27 13.17 -26.73
N LYS A 222 10.24 13.95 -27.04
CA LYS A 222 9.63 14.11 -28.36
C LYS A 222 9.56 15.58 -28.72
#